data_AF-A0A0A8H273-F1
#
_entry.id   AF-A0A0A8H273-F1
#
_cell.length_a   1.000
_cell.length_b   1.000
_cell.length_c   1.000
_cell.angle_alpha   90.00
_cell.angle_beta   90.00
_cell.angle_gamma   90.00
#
_symmetry.space_group_name_H-M   'P 1'
#
loop_
_entity.id
_entity.type
_entity.pdbx_description
1 polymer ?
#
loop_
_entity_poly.entity_id
_entity_poly.type
_entity_poly.pdbx_seq_one_letter_code
_entity_poly.pdbx_strand_id
1 'polypeptide(L)'
;MSKPTHIIEANELARACLKTDLKHSLKEARIIYSAEERMLCFYFDNPFAIALFEKNKEVIKNDLRIEYKKKIEFYKRIDFVFYDICSKNTKELSSRTTEERQRLQKGLDMLEDIIKRSKNGKYE
;
A
#
# COMPACT_ATOMS: atom_id res chain seq x y z
N MET A 1 15.02 -4.29 -5.21
CA MET A 1 14.12 -5.00 -6.15
C MET A 1 12.85 -5.52 -5.45
N SER A 2 12.13 -4.69 -4.68
CA SER A 2 11.05 -5.15 -3.75
C SER A 2 9.62 -4.92 -4.22
N LYS A 3 9.38 -3.98 -5.15
CA LYS A 3 8.03 -3.56 -5.55
C LYS A 3 7.17 -4.66 -6.22
N PRO A 4 7.69 -5.49 -7.14
CA PRO A 4 6.88 -6.52 -7.79
C PRO A 4 6.43 -7.58 -6.78
N THR A 5 7.35 -8.01 -5.91
CA THR A 5 7.09 -9.01 -4.86
C THR A 5 6.03 -8.53 -3.87
N HIS A 6 6.07 -7.26 -3.44
CA HIS A 6 5.07 -6.70 -2.54
C HIS A 6 3.67 -6.66 -3.12
N ILE A 7 3.53 -6.30 -4.41
CA ILE A 7 2.22 -6.26 -5.07
C ILE A 7 1.66 -7.67 -5.22
N ILE A 8 2.49 -8.63 -5.62
CA ILE A 8 2.07 -10.03 -5.76
C ILE A 8 1.59 -10.56 -4.40
N GLU A 9 2.39 -10.40 -3.35
CA GLU A 9 2.05 -10.90 -2.01
C GLU A 9 0.84 -10.19 -1.39
N ALA A 10 0.69 -8.87 -1.61
CA ALA A 10 -0.50 -8.15 -1.19
C ALA A 10 -1.77 -8.71 -1.84
N ASN A 11 -1.72 -9.00 -3.14
CA ASN A 11 -2.83 -9.59 -3.87
C ASN A 11 -3.12 -11.03 -3.43
N GLU A 12 -2.09 -11.85 -3.22
CA GLU A 12 -2.25 -13.21 -2.70
C GLU A 12 -2.91 -13.20 -1.32
N LEU A 13 -2.37 -12.40 -0.39
CA LEU A 13 -2.88 -12.30 0.98
C LEU A 13 -4.33 -11.78 0.99
N ALA A 14 -4.62 -10.76 0.19
CA ALA A 14 -5.97 -10.21 0.05
C ALA A 14 -6.97 -11.24 -0.50
N ARG A 15 -6.58 -12.04 -1.50
CA ARG A 15 -7.45 -13.09 -2.06
C ARG A 15 -7.63 -14.28 -1.12
N ALA A 16 -6.71 -14.49 -0.18
CA ALA A 16 -6.81 -15.54 0.82
C ALA A 16 -7.79 -15.18 1.95
N CYS A 17 -7.86 -13.91 2.35
CA CYS A 17 -8.72 -13.47 3.47
C CYS A 17 -10.13 -13.03 3.05
N LEU A 18 -10.38 -12.74 1.76
CA LEU A 18 -11.70 -12.31 1.30
C LEU A 18 -12.62 -13.48 0.98
N LYS A 19 -13.90 -13.36 1.37
CA LYS A 19 -15.00 -14.23 0.94
C LYS A 19 -15.35 -13.97 -0.54
N THR A 20 -16.01 -14.95 -1.16
CA THR A 20 -16.27 -15.06 -2.61
C THR A 20 -16.69 -13.74 -3.27
N ASP A 21 -17.70 -13.06 -2.75
CA ASP A 21 -18.25 -11.84 -3.37
C ASP A 21 -17.23 -10.68 -3.43
N LEU A 22 -16.51 -10.45 -2.33
CA LEU A 22 -15.44 -9.43 -2.27
C LEU A 22 -14.22 -9.86 -3.08
N LYS A 23 -13.91 -11.16 -3.08
CA LYS A 23 -12.76 -11.73 -3.80
C LYS A 23 -12.89 -11.57 -5.32
N HIS A 24 -14.10 -11.72 -5.88
CA HIS A 24 -14.36 -11.48 -7.30
C HIS A 24 -14.31 -9.99 -7.67
N SER A 25 -14.71 -9.12 -6.74
CA SER A 25 -14.72 -7.67 -6.93
C SER A 25 -13.34 -7.03 -6.73
N LEU A 26 -12.40 -7.74 -6.09
CA LEU A 26 -11.04 -7.24 -5.85
C LEU A 26 -10.26 -7.10 -7.15
N LYS A 27 -9.80 -5.88 -7.44
CA LYS A 27 -8.90 -5.61 -8.57
C LYS A 27 -7.45 -5.68 -8.19
N GLU A 28 -7.08 -5.03 -7.09
CA GLU A 28 -5.70 -4.98 -6.63
C GLU A 28 -5.67 -4.81 -5.12
N ALA A 29 -4.66 -5.38 -4.47
CA ALA A 29 -4.27 -4.99 -3.13
C ALA A 29 -2.82 -4.50 -3.11
N ARG A 30 -2.55 -3.46 -2.31
CA ARG A 30 -1.21 -2.91 -2.14
C ARG A 30 -1.05 -2.25 -0.79
N ILE A 31 0.18 -2.21 -0.30
CA ILE A 31 0.50 -1.40 0.87
C ILE A 31 0.50 0.08 0.46
N ILE A 32 -0.29 0.90 1.15
CA ILE A 32 -0.32 2.35 1.05
C ILE A 32 0.28 2.97 2.31
N TYR A 33 0.83 4.16 2.18
CA TYR A 33 1.20 5.00 3.32
C TYR A 33 0.11 6.04 3.50
N SER A 34 -0.60 6.00 4.62
CA SER A 34 -1.63 6.97 4.97
C SER A 34 -1.22 7.70 6.24
N ALA A 35 -0.99 9.01 6.12
CA ALA A 35 -0.59 9.98 7.16
C ALA A 35 0.62 9.59 8.03
N GLU A 36 0.60 8.44 8.72
CA GLU A 36 1.67 7.94 9.60
C GLU A 36 1.81 6.40 9.60
N GLU A 37 0.91 5.65 8.93
CA GLU A 37 0.89 4.20 8.99
C GLU A 37 0.89 3.52 7.61
N ARG A 38 1.55 2.35 7.55
CA ARG A 38 1.44 1.41 6.42
C ARG A 38 0.11 0.68 6.54
N MET A 39 -0.76 0.80 5.54
CA MET A 39 -2.04 0.09 5.49
C MET A 39 -2.09 -0.83 4.27
N LEU A 40 -2.69 -2.01 4.40
CA LEU A 40 -3.02 -2.84 3.25
C LEU A 40 -4.35 -2.36 2.64
N CYS A 41 -4.26 -1.74 1.47
CA CYS A 41 -5.41 -1.17 0.78
C CYS A 41 -5.94 -2.13 -0.28
N PHE A 42 -7.24 -2.35 -0.25
CA PHE A 42 -7.99 -3.18 -1.20
C PHE A 42 -8.73 -2.28 -2.18
N TYR A 43 -8.45 -2.45 -3.47
CA TYR A 43 -9.05 -1.65 -4.53
C TYR A 43 -10.18 -2.41 -5.22
N PHE A 44 -11.35 -1.79 -5.21
CA PHE A 44 -12.57 -2.31 -5.84
C PHE A 44 -13.06 -1.34 -6.92
N ASP A 45 -13.60 -1.86 -8.02
CA ASP A 45 -14.28 -1.05 -9.03
C ASP A 45 -15.74 -0.78 -8.64
N ASN A 46 -16.34 -1.67 -7.86
CA ASN A 46 -17.73 -1.61 -7.41
C ASN A 46 -17.88 -0.90 -6.05
N PRO A 47 -18.64 0.22 -5.96
CA PRO A 47 -18.95 0.88 -4.68
C PRO A 47 -19.66 -0.01 -3.66
N PHE A 48 -20.48 -0.98 -4.10
CA PHE A 48 -21.12 -1.93 -3.19
C PHE A 48 -20.10 -2.85 -2.50
N ALA A 49 -19.03 -3.23 -3.21
CA ALA A 49 -17.95 -4.03 -2.62
C ALA A 49 -17.18 -3.23 -1.55
N ILE A 50 -17.00 -1.93 -1.74
CA ILE A 50 -16.41 -1.03 -0.73
C ILE A 50 -17.27 -1.00 0.53
N ALA A 51 -18.58 -0.74 0.39
CA ALA A 51 -19.49 -0.72 1.53
C ALA A 51 -19.55 -2.07 2.27
N LEU A 52 -19.54 -3.17 1.52
CA LEU A 52 -19.51 -4.53 2.06
C LEU A 52 -18.18 -4.85 2.76
N PHE A 53 -17.05 -4.35 2.24
CA PHE A 53 -15.75 -4.47 2.88
C PHE A 53 -15.74 -3.74 4.22
N GLU A 54 -16.17 -2.49 4.27
CA GLU A 54 -16.20 -1.70 5.51
C GLU A 54 -17.11 -2.33 6.57
N LYS A 55 -18.28 -2.84 6.15
CA LYS A 55 -19.19 -3.59 7.05
C LYS A 55 -18.54 -4.83 7.66
N ASN A 56 -17.62 -5.48 6.94
CA ASN A 56 -16.95 -6.71 7.36
C ASN A 56 -15.49 -6.50 7.77
N LYS A 57 -15.03 -5.26 7.94
CA LYS A 57 -13.61 -4.90 8.10
C LYS A 57 -12.92 -5.71 9.20
N GLU A 58 -13.54 -5.81 10.37
CA GLU A 58 -12.96 -6.52 11.52
C GLU A 58 -12.83 -8.04 11.28
N VAL A 59 -13.79 -8.64 10.58
CA VAL A 59 -13.74 -10.06 10.21
C VAL A 59 -12.58 -10.30 9.24
N ILE A 60 -12.49 -9.47 8.19
CA ILE A 60 -11.43 -9.54 7.19
C ILE A 60 -10.06 -9.36 7.85
N LYS A 61 -9.94 -8.43 8.80
CA LYS A 61 -8.70 -8.18 9.55
C LYS A 61 -8.27 -9.39 10.37
N ASN A 62 -9.22 -10.11 10.98
CA ASN A 62 -8.92 -11.34 11.73
C ASN A 62 -8.49 -12.49 10.81
N ASP A 63 -9.19 -12.71 9.71
CA ASP A 63 -8.82 -13.74 8.72
C ASP A 63 -7.44 -13.44 8.14
N LEU A 64 -7.17 -12.17 7.87
CA LEU A 64 -5.89 -11.72 7.35
C LEU A 64 -4.73 -11.90 8.34
N ARG A 65 -4.97 -11.72 9.66
CA ARG A 65 -3.96 -12.06 10.68
C ARG A 65 -3.60 -13.55 10.67
N ILE A 66 -4.58 -14.42 10.44
CA ILE A 66 -4.36 -15.87 10.37
C ILE A 66 -3.50 -16.20 9.14
N GLU A 67 -3.87 -15.68 7.98
CA GLU A 67 -3.13 -15.90 6.73
C GLU A 67 -1.71 -15.30 6.78
N TYR A 68 -1.57 -14.08 7.33
CA TYR A 68 -0.28 -13.41 7.45
C TYR A 68 0.73 -14.22 8.29
N LYS A 69 0.25 -14.84 9.38
CA LYS A 69 1.10 -15.67 10.25
C LYS A 69 1.71 -16.88 9.54
N LYS A 70 1.07 -17.41 8.49
CA LYS A 70 1.59 -18.58 7.74
C LYS A 70 2.90 -18.27 7.01
N LYS A 71 3.12 -17.02 6.61
CA LYS A 71 4.32 -16.57 5.87
C LYS A 71 5.12 -15.50 6.63
N ILE A 72 4.97 -15.40 7.95
CA ILE A 72 5.53 -14.28 8.75
C ILE A 72 7.06 -14.09 8.59
N GLU A 73 7.83 -15.18 8.57
CA GLU A 73 9.29 -15.11 8.42
C GLU A 73 9.71 -14.65 7.03
N PHE A 74 8.92 -14.95 6.01
CA PHE A 74 9.13 -14.39 4.68
C PHE A 74 8.79 -12.89 4.67
N TYR A 75 7.64 -12.49 5.22
CA TYR A 75 7.22 -11.09 5.27
C TYR A 75 8.17 -10.18 6.05
N LYS A 76 8.77 -10.67 7.14
CA LYS A 76 9.84 -9.95 7.85
C LYS A 76 11.06 -9.69 6.95
N ARG A 77 11.52 -10.69 6.19
CA ARG A 77 12.70 -10.58 5.31
C ARG A 77 12.51 -9.57 4.19
N ILE A 78 11.28 -9.45 3.67
CA ILE A 78 10.97 -8.53 2.57
C ILE A 78 10.42 -7.17 3.04
N ASP A 79 10.39 -6.89 4.36
CA ASP A 79 9.77 -5.68 4.95
C ASP A 79 8.31 -5.47 4.49
N PHE A 80 7.54 -6.55 4.42
CA PHE A 80 6.12 -6.51 4.07
C PHE A 80 5.26 -6.35 5.33
N VAL A 81 5.23 -5.12 5.86
CA VAL A 81 4.55 -4.77 7.13
C VAL A 81 3.45 -3.75 6.91
N PHE A 82 2.29 -3.96 7.52
CA PHE A 82 1.18 -3.03 7.59
C PHE A 82 0.43 -3.19 8.92
N TYR A 83 -0.26 -2.15 9.37
CA TYR A 83 -0.89 -2.07 10.69
C TYR A 83 -2.42 -2.13 10.64
N ASP A 84 -3.00 -1.63 9.55
CA ASP A 84 -4.45 -1.68 9.33
C ASP A 84 -4.78 -1.98 7.86
N ILE A 85 -6.08 -2.17 7.60
CA ILE A 85 -6.62 -2.38 6.26
C ILE A 85 -7.59 -1.26 5.88
N CYS A 86 -7.70 -0.97 4.59
CA CYS A 86 -8.69 -0.03 4.08
C CYS A 86 -9.17 -0.44 2.70
N SER A 87 -10.32 0.10 2.28
CA SER A 87 -10.81 -0.05 0.92
C SER A 87 -10.83 1.27 0.17
N LYS A 88 -10.60 1.21 -1.14
CA LYS A 88 -10.61 2.38 -2.04
C LYS A 88 -11.22 2.01 -3.38
N ASN A 89 -11.67 3.03 -4.11
CA ASN A 89 -12.10 2.84 -5.49
C ASN A 89 -10.88 2.71 -6.43
N THR A 90 -10.98 1.91 -7.48
CA THR A 90 -9.92 1.77 -8.49
C THR A 90 -9.58 3.08 -9.21
N LYS A 91 -10.49 4.05 -9.26
CA LYS A 91 -10.19 5.41 -9.72
C LYS A 91 -9.12 6.11 -8.87
N GLU A 92 -8.96 5.72 -7.61
CA GLU A 92 -7.89 6.20 -6.71
C GLU A 92 -6.59 5.39 -6.83
N LEU A 93 -6.56 4.37 -7.69
CA LEU A 93 -5.33 3.61 -7.95
C LEU A 93 -4.29 4.51 -8.64
N SER A 94 -4.76 5.37 -9.57
CA SER A 94 -3.96 6.28 -10.40
C SER A 94 -3.58 7.61 -9.72
N SER A 95 -4.39 8.11 -8.78
CA SER A 95 -4.14 9.37 -8.07
C SER A 95 -2.84 9.37 -7.26
N ARG A 96 -2.36 8.16 -6.91
CA ARG A 96 -1.07 7.93 -6.24
C ARG A 96 0.14 8.34 -7.10
N THR A 97 0.00 8.42 -8.42
CA THR A 97 1.11 8.90 -9.26
C THR A 97 1.41 10.38 -9.05
N THR A 98 0.42 11.23 -8.78
CA THR A 98 0.68 12.68 -8.72
C THR A 98 1.33 13.10 -7.40
N GLU A 99 0.81 12.66 -6.25
CA GLU A 99 1.37 13.02 -4.94
C GLU A 99 2.72 12.36 -4.67
N GLU A 100 2.89 11.08 -5.01
CA GLU A 100 4.19 10.41 -4.86
C GLU A 100 5.22 11.01 -5.82
N ARG A 101 4.83 11.40 -7.06
CA ARG A 101 5.72 12.15 -7.96
C ARG A 101 6.07 13.51 -7.40
N GLN A 102 5.12 14.25 -6.82
CA GLN A 102 5.40 15.56 -6.22
C GLN A 102 6.32 15.46 -5.01
N ARG A 103 6.15 14.44 -4.15
CA ARG A 103 7.06 14.18 -3.03
C ARG A 103 8.45 13.75 -3.49
N LEU A 104 8.54 12.87 -4.48
CA LEU A 104 9.81 12.50 -5.13
C LEU A 104 10.49 13.71 -5.75
N GLN A 105 9.74 14.55 -6.46
CA GLN A 105 10.27 15.76 -7.10
C GLN A 105 10.81 16.72 -6.04
N LYS A 106 10.06 17.01 -4.97
CA LYS A 106 10.56 17.83 -3.86
C LYS A 106 11.84 17.28 -3.23
N GLY A 107 11.93 15.96 -3.08
CA GLY A 107 13.15 15.30 -2.57
C GLY A 107 14.34 15.45 -3.52
N LEU A 108 14.09 15.32 -4.83
CA LEU A 108 15.11 15.55 -5.86
C LEU A 108 15.59 17.01 -5.87
N ASP A 109 14.66 17.97 -5.83
CA ASP A 109 14.97 19.40 -5.82
C ASP A 109 15.83 19.78 -4.61
N MET A 110 15.50 19.25 -3.42
CA MET A 110 16.31 19.45 -2.20
C MET A 110 17.74 18.89 -2.33
N LEU A 111 17.87 17.69 -2.89
CA LEU A 111 19.19 17.08 -3.10
C LEU A 111 20.01 17.87 -4.13
N GLU A 112 19.36 18.37 -5.17
CA GLU A 112 20.02 19.19 -6.19
C GLU A 112 20.51 20.52 -5.61
N ASP A 113 19.73 21.15 -4.73
CA ASP A 113 20.11 22.36 -4.00
C ASP A 113 21.29 22.13 -3.06
N ILE A 114 21.32 21.00 -2.33
CA ILE A 114 22.45 20.63 -1.48
C ILE A 114 23.72 20.45 -2.32
N ILE A 115 23.63 19.78 -3.47
CA ILE A 115 24.76 19.60 -4.39
C ILE A 115 25.25 20.94 -4.95
N LYS A 116 24.34 21.84 -5.33
CA LYS A 116 24.68 23.19 -5.81
C LYS A 116 25.40 24.01 -4.73
N ARG A 117 24.92 23.98 -3.49
CA ARG A 117 25.56 24.67 -2.35
C ARG A 117 26.94 24.09 -2.04
N SER A 118 27.07 22.77 -2.07
CA SER A 118 28.33 22.06 -1.86
C SER A 118 29.37 22.40 -2.94
N LYS A 119 28.96 22.47 -4.21
CA LYS A 119 29.85 22.88 -5.32
C LYS A 119 30.25 24.35 -5.28
N ASN A 120 29.40 25.22 -4.74
CA ASN A 120 29.65 26.66 -4.65
C ASN A 120 30.40 27.08 -3.38
N GLY A 121 30.85 26.14 -2.53
CA GLY A 121 31.72 26.42 -1.38
C GLY A 121 31.11 27.31 -0.29
N LYS A 122 29.78 27.52 -0.29
CA LYS A 122 29.09 28.28 0.77
C LYS A 122 28.55 27.32 1.81
N TYR A 123 29.42 26.93 2.74
CA TYR A 123 29.00 26.55 4.08
C TYR A 123 29.21 27.77 4.97
N GLU A 124 28.13 28.53 5.19
CA GLU A 124 27.96 29.40 6.36
C GLU A 124 26.81 28.82 7.19
#